data_AF-A0A1B1AJD0-F1
#
_entry.id   AF-A0A1B1AJD0-F1
#
_cell.length_a   1.000
_cell.length_b   1.000
_cell.length_c   1.000
_cell.angle_alpha   90.00
_cell.angle_beta   90.00
_cell.angle_gamma   90.00
#
_symmetry.space_group_name_H-M   'P 1'
#
loop_
_entity.id
_entity.type
_entity.pdbx_description
1 polymer ?
#
loop_
_entity_poly.entity_id
_entity_poly.type
_entity_poly.pdbx_seq_one_letter_code
_entity_poly.pdbx_strand_id
1 'polypeptide(L)'
;MKAFRTLLKVAERDLETLRRALADQITKDANVVQRIHGHEQTVRNEQMLAQRDYESARAYGGYAVAAQAIRKALDAERVLINQEIDRLRTLIAEAHTEVRKFERLIELDEQRRKAAAEKRENDELDEMATLRAGRASLQR
;
A
#
# COMPACT_ATOMS: atom_id res chain seq x y z
N MET A 1 -1.53 -7.69 25.69
CA MET A 1 -0.19 -7.81 25.08
C MET A 1 -0.17 -8.60 23.76
N LYS A 2 -0.72 -9.82 23.70
CA LYS A 2 -1.01 -10.48 22.40
C LYS A 2 -1.87 -9.59 21.49
N ALA A 3 -2.79 -8.82 22.07
CA ALA A 3 -3.64 -7.87 21.35
C ALA A 3 -2.88 -6.92 20.41
N PHE A 4 -1.88 -6.15 20.87
CA PHE A 4 -1.15 -5.22 19.99
C PHE A 4 -0.34 -5.92 18.90
N ARG A 5 0.28 -7.07 19.21
CA ARG A 5 0.99 -7.87 18.21
C ARG A 5 0.03 -8.49 17.18
N THR A 6 -1.18 -8.87 17.60
CA THR A 6 -2.23 -9.34 16.69
C THR A 6 -2.73 -8.19 15.81
N LEU A 7 -2.95 -7.00 16.38
CA LEU A 7 -3.36 -5.81 15.62
C LEU A 7 -2.29 -5.39 14.61
N LEU A 8 -1.00 -5.44 14.99
CA LEU A 8 0.10 -5.21 14.07
C LEU A 8 0.06 -6.19 12.88
N LYS A 9 -0.12 -7.49 13.14
CA LYS A 9 -0.24 -8.49 12.07
C LYS A 9 -1.42 -8.25 11.13
N VAL A 10 -2.55 -7.76 11.66
CA VAL A 10 -3.72 -7.40 10.84
C VAL A 10 -3.38 -6.18 9.98
N ALA A 11 -2.81 -5.13 10.57
CA ALA A 11 -2.42 -3.92 9.84
C ALA A 11 -1.38 -4.20 8.73
N GLU A 12 -0.40 -5.08 8.99
CA GLU A 12 0.57 -5.53 7.98
C GLU A 12 -0.10 -6.28 6.82
N ARG A 13 -1.09 -7.12 7.12
CA ARG A 13 -1.85 -7.86 6.11
C ARG A 13 -2.73 -6.92 5.27
N ASP A 14 -3.32 -5.92 5.89
CA ASP A 14 -4.12 -4.91 5.19
C ASP A 14 -3.23 -4.08 4.25
N LEU A 15 -2.06 -3.66 4.73
CA LEU A 15 -1.05 -2.97 3.92
C LEU A 15 -0.62 -3.81 2.71
N GLU A 16 -0.35 -5.10 2.90
CA GLU A 16 0.00 -6.01 1.82
C GLU A 16 -1.15 -6.17 0.80
N THR A 17 -2.39 -6.23 1.29
CA THR A 17 -3.58 -6.29 0.44
C THR A 17 -3.70 -5.05 -0.44
N LEU A 18 -3.50 -3.86 0.14
CA LEU A 18 -3.51 -2.60 -0.60
C LEU A 18 -2.39 -2.52 -1.64
N ARG A 19 -1.18 -3.01 -1.31
CA ARG A 19 -0.05 -3.06 -2.25
C ARG A 19 -0.32 -3.95 -3.45
N ARG A 20 -0.95 -5.11 -3.22
CA ARG A 20 -1.38 -6.00 -4.32
C ARG A 20 -2.42 -5.33 -5.20
N ALA A 21 -3.44 -4.71 -4.60
CA ALA A 21 -4.44 -3.96 -5.34
C ALA A 21 -3.81 -2.84 -6.19
N LEU A 22 -2.82 -2.12 -5.65
CA LEU A 22 -2.08 -1.11 -6.41
C LEU A 22 -1.31 -1.72 -7.58
N ALA A 23 -0.61 -2.84 -7.37
CA ALA A 23 0.09 -3.54 -8.44
C ALA A 23 -0.87 -3.96 -9.56
N ASP A 24 -2.04 -4.51 -9.21
CA ASP A 24 -3.08 -4.88 -10.17
C ASP A 24 -3.56 -3.68 -11.00
N GLN A 25 -3.75 -2.51 -10.38
CA GLN A 25 -4.13 -1.29 -11.10
C GLN A 25 -3.04 -0.77 -12.03
N ILE A 26 -1.77 -0.84 -11.61
CA ILE A 26 -0.62 -0.50 -12.48
C ILE A 26 -0.59 -1.43 -13.70
N THR A 27 -0.81 -2.73 -13.51
CA THR A 27 -0.91 -3.68 -14.63
C THR A 27 -2.07 -3.35 -15.56
N LYS A 28 -3.24 -2.95 -15.02
CA LYS A 28 -4.38 -2.51 -15.83
C LYS A 28 -4.07 -1.26 -16.64
N ASP A 29 -3.45 -0.24 -16.06
CA ASP A 29 -3.02 0.97 -16.79
C ASP A 29 -2.08 0.59 -17.95
N ALA A 30 -1.07 -0.23 -17.68
CA ALA A 30 -0.14 -0.70 -18.72
C ALA A 30 -0.85 -1.42 -19.87
N ASN A 31 -1.85 -2.26 -19.57
CA ASN A 31 -2.65 -2.95 -20.58
C ASN A 31 -3.51 -1.97 -21.40
N VAL A 32 -4.12 -0.97 -20.78
CA VAL A 32 -4.88 0.09 -21.50
C VAL A 32 -3.96 0.90 -22.40
N VAL A 33 -2.77 1.25 -21.91
CA VAL A 33 -1.74 1.93 -22.71
C VAL A 33 -1.37 1.10 -23.93
N GLN A 34 -1.14 -0.21 -23.79
CA GLN A 34 -0.88 -1.09 -24.94
C GLN A 34 -2.05 -1.13 -25.93
N ARG A 35 -3.29 -1.20 -25.43
CA ARG A 35 -4.50 -1.17 -26.27
C ARG A 35 -4.61 0.15 -27.04
N ILE A 36 -4.28 1.29 -26.42
CA ILE A 36 -4.23 2.60 -27.09
C ILE A 36 -3.21 2.59 -28.24
N HIS A 37 -1.99 2.11 -27.98
CA HIS A 37 -0.95 2.05 -29.01
C HIS A 37 -1.35 1.13 -30.18
N GLY A 38 -1.93 -0.04 -29.88
CA GLY A 38 -2.44 -0.95 -30.90
C GLY A 38 -3.54 -0.31 -31.75
N HIS A 39 -4.49 0.36 -31.10
CA HIS A 39 -5.57 1.09 -31.78
C HIS A 39 -5.04 2.22 -32.67
N GLU A 40 -4.09 3.01 -32.18
CA GLU A 40 -3.45 4.07 -32.99
C GLU A 40 -2.76 3.51 -34.24
N GLN A 41 -2.11 2.34 -34.12
CA GLN A 41 -1.48 1.68 -35.26
C GLN A 41 -2.52 1.22 -36.28
N THR A 42 -3.64 0.65 -35.84
CA THR A 42 -4.76 0.28 -36.72
C THR A 42 -5.32 1.50 -37.43
N VAL A 43 -5.56 2.61 -36.71
CA VAL A 43 -6.06 3.85 -37.31
C VAL A 43 -5.13 4.38 -38.40
N ARG A 44 -3.81 4.35 -38.19
CA ARG A 44 -2.83 4.74 -39.20
C ARG A 44 -2.89 3.84 -40.43
N ASN A 45 -3.04 2.53 -40.25
CA ASN A 45 -3.17 1.60 -41.37
C ASN A 45 -4.43 1.89 -42.20
N GLU A 46 -5.57 2.14 -41.53
CA GLU A 46 -6.82 2.49 -42.20
C GLU A 46 -6.73 3.84 -42.94
N GLN A 47 -6.01 4.83 -42.37
CA GLN A 47 -5.72 6.08 -43.06
C GLN A 47 -4.92 5.87 -44.35
N MET A 48 -3.90 4.99 -44.31
CA MET A 48 -3.10 4.68 -45.49
C MET A 48 -3.94 3.96 -46.56
N LEU A 49 -4.86 3.08 -46.17
CA LEU A 49 -5.78 2.42 -47.11
C LEU A 49 -6.76 3.43 -47.74
N ALA A 50 -7.33 4.32 -46.92
CA ALA A 50 -8.24 5.37 -47.38
C ALA A 50 -7.62 6.31 -48.41
N GLN A 51 -6.29 6.46 -48.43
CA GLN A 51 -5.57 7.28 -49.41
C GLN A 51 -5.38 6.61 -50.77
N ARG A 52 -5.61 5.29 -50.89
CA ARG A 52 -5.31 4.54 -52.12
C ARG A 52 -6.40 4.64 -53.18
N ASP A 53 -7.66 4.69 -52.76
CA ASP A 53 -8.80 4.74 -53.69
C ASP A 53 -10.02 5.43 -53.06
N TYR A 54 -10.94 5.85 -53.94
CA TYR A 54 -12.12 6.62 -53.56
C TYR A 54 -13.12 5.83 -52.72
N GLU A 55 -13.27 4.53 -52.96
CA GLU A 55 -14.21 3.69 -52.19
C GLU A 55 -13.73 3.52 -50.76
N SER A 56 -12.43 3.26 -50.57
CA SER A 56 -11.76 3.22 -49.27
C SER A 56 -11.85 4.57 -48.55
N ALA A 57 -11.64 5.70 -49.26
CA ALA A 57 -11.80 7.04 -48.70
C ALA A 57 -13.22 7.30 -48.18
N ARG A 58 -14.23 6.87 -48.93
CA ARG A 58 -15.64 7.01 -48.55
C ARG A 58 -15.99 6.18 -47.31
N ALA A 59 -15.47 4.95 -47.21
CA ALA A 59 -15.70 4.07 -46.07
C ALA A 59 -14.99 4.58 -44.78
N TYR A 60 -13.82 5.22 -44.93
CA TYR A 60 -13.02 5.70 -43.81
C TYR A 60 -13.73 6.71 -42.91
N GLY A 61 -14.62 7.55 -43.45
CA GLY A 61 -15.34 8.54 -42.66
C GLY A 61 -16.14 7.93 -41.50
N GLY A 62 -16.83 6.81 -41.74
CA GLY A 62 -17.56 6.08 -40.69
C GLY A 62 -16.62 5.40 -39.70
N TYR A 63 -15.54 4.81 -40.20
CA TYR A 63 -14.50 4.21 -39.36
C TYR A 63 -13.84 5.23 -38.42
N ALA A 64 -13.52 6.43 -38.90
CA ALA A 64 -12.86 7.48 -38.13
C ALA A 64 -13.69 7.92 -36.91
N VAL A 65 -15.01 8.03 -37.08
CA VAL A 65 -15.94 8.35 -35.98
C VAL A 65 -15.91 7.24 -34.91
N ALA A 66 -16.00 5.99 -35.33
CA ALA A 66 -15.92 4.84 -34.41
C ALA A 66 -14.56 4.76 -33.70
N ALA A 67 -13.46 4.97 -34.44
CA ALA A 67 -12.12 4.97 -33.90
C ALA A 67 -11.89 6.08 -32.87
N GLN A 68 -12.47 7.26 -33.09
CA GLN A 68 -12.42 8.36 -32.11
C GLN A 68 -13.22 8.02 -30.84
N ALA A 69 -14.38 7.36 -30.98
CA ALA A 69 -15.16 6.92 -29.83
C ALA A 69 -14.41 5.87 -28.99
N ILE A 70 -13.78 4.89 -29.64
CA ILE A 70 -12.95 3.87 -28.96
C ILE A 70 -11.79 4.54 -28.22
N ARG A 71 -11.10 5.50 -28.84
CA ARG A 71 -10.01 6.23 -28.18
C ARG A 71 -10.50 6.96 -26.94
N LYS A 72 -11.59 7.72 -27.05
CA LYS A 72 -12.18 8.42 -25.90
C LYS A 72 -12.56 7.47 -24.77
N ALA A 73 -13.08 6.28 -25.09
CA ALA A 73 -13.41 5.27 -24.09
C ALA A 73 -12.17 4.73 -23.36
N LEU A 74 -11.08 4.46 -24.10
CA LEU A 74 -9.81 4.02 -23.51
C LEU A 74 -9.18 5.11 -22.63
N ASP A 75 -9.21 6.37 -23.06
CA ASP A 75 -8.71 7.49 -22.26
C ASP A 75 -9.53 7.68 -20.98
N ALA A 76 -10.86 7.54 -21.06
CA ALA A 76 -11.74 7.60 -19.89
C ALA A 76 -11.49 6.43 -18.91
N GLU A 77 -11.33 5.20 -19.43
CA GLU A 77 -10.94 4.03 -18.64
C GLU A 77 -9.64 4.31 -17.87
N ARG A 78 -8.65 4.90 -18.55
CA ARG A 78 -7.36 5.24 -17.98
C ARG A 78 -7.43 6.31 -16.89
N VAL A 79 -8.29 7.31 -17.06
CA VAL A 79 -8.54 8.34 -16.03
C VAL A 79 -9.04 7.70 -14.74
N LEU A 80 -10.00 6.77 -14.84
CA LEU A 80 -10.55 6.07 -13.67
C LEU A 80 -9.51 5.18 -12.98
N ILE A 81 -8.69 4.47 -13.76
CA ILE A 81 -7.58 3.65 -13.21
C ILE A 81 -6.60 4.54 -12.45
N ASN A 82 -6.20 5.69 -13.02
CA ASN A 82 -5.25 6.60 -12.36
C ASN A 82 -5.82 7.20 -11.08
N GLN A 83 -7.10 7.57 -11.06
CA GLN A 83 -7.77 8.02 -9.84
C GLN A 83 -7.74 6.95 -8.74
N GLU A 84 -7.96 5.69 -9.09
CA GLU A 84 -7.88 4.59 -8.13
C GLU A 84 -6.44 4.30 -7.68
N ILE A 85 -5.45 4.41 -8.57
CA ILE A 85 -4.02 4.34 -8.22
C ILE A 85 -3.66 5.39 -7.18
N ASP A 86 -4.07 6.64 -7.39
CA ASP A 86 -3.77 7.73 -6.47
C ASP A 86 -4.49 7.54 -5.13
N ARG A 87 -5.74 7.10 -5.14
CA ARG A 87 -6.47 6.70 -3.93
C ARG A 87 -5.74 5.60 -3.16
N LEU A 88 -5.31 4.54 -3.84
CA LEU A 88 -4.60 3.41 -3.22
C LEU A 88 -3.26 3.86 -2.61
N ARG A 89 -2.54 4.79 -3.25
CA ARG A 89 -1.31 5.38 -2.70
C ARG A 89 -1.58 6.11 -1.38
N THR A 90 -2.66 6.89 -1.31
CA THR A 90 -3.07 7.56 -0.05
C THR A 90 -3.40 6.54 1.03
N LEU A 91 -4.21 5.52 0.72
CA LEU A 91 -4.57 4.47 1.68
C LEU A 91 -3.35 3.68 2.17
N ILE A 92 -2.38 3.42 1.30
CA ILE A 92 -1.11 2.76 1.67
C ILE A 92 -0.32 3.64 2.65
N ALA A 93 -0.25 4.95 2.42
CA ALA A 93 0.45 5.87 3.32
C ALA A 93 -0.21 5.93 4.71
N GLU A 94 -1.55 5.92 4.75
CA GLU A 94 -2.32 5.85 5.99
C GLU A 94 -2.10 4.52 6.72
N ALA A 95 -2.19 3.39 6.01
CA ALA A 95 -1.94 2.06 6.57
C ALA A 95 -0.51 1.92 7.11
N HIS A 96 0.47 2.50 6.43
CA HIS A 96 1.85 2.59 6.93
C HIS A 96 1.92 3.33 8.25
N THR A 97 1.20 4.44 8.38
CA THR A 97 1.15 5.22 9.62
C THR A 97 0.55 4.40 10.76
N GLU A 98 -0.50 3.62 10.51
CA GLU A 98 -1.11 2.73 11.50
C GLU A 98 -0.16 1.61 11.95
N VAL A 99 0.54 0.97 11.02
CA VAL A 99 1.58 -0.03 11.35
C VAL A 99 2.62 0.56 12.30
N ARG A 100 3.13 1.77 12.00
CA ARG A 100 4.12 2.46 12.85
C ARG A 100 3.59 2.81 14.24
N LYS A 101 2.30 3.17 14.35
CA LYS A 101 1.66 3.40 15.66
C LYS A 101 1.66 2.14 16.51
N PHE A 102 1.30 0.99 15.93
CA PHE A 102 1.31 -0.28 16.67
C PHE A 102 2.72 -0.72 17.06
N GLU A 103 3.71 -0.58 16.17
CA GLU A 103 5.12 -0.82 16.50
C GLU A 103 5.54 0.02 17.72
N ARG A 104 5.24 1.32 17.70
CA ARG A 104 5.60 2.23 18.80
C ARG A 104 4.92 1.88 20.12
N LEU A 105 3.66 1.47 20.08
CA LEU A 105 2.94 1.03 21.29
C LEU A 105 3.55 -0.24 21.89
N ILE A 106 4.00 -1.17 21.05
CA ILE A 106 4.68 -2.39 21.48
C ILE A 106 6.01 -2.04 22.16
N GLU A 107 6.83 -1.17 21.55
CA GLU A 107 8.10 -0.71 22.13
C GLU A 107 7.91 -0.08 23.51
N LEU A 108 6.95 0.84 23.65
CA LEU A 108 6.67 1.51 24.92
C LEU A 108 6.20 0.54 26.00
N ASP A 109 5.39 -0.46 25.65
CA ASP A 109 4.95 -1.49 26.59
C ASP A 109 6.13 -2.38 27.04
N GLU A 110 7.02 -2.73 26.12
CA GLU A 110 8.22 -3.51 26.44
C GLU A 110 9.18 -2.74 27.36
N GLN A 111 9.36 -1.44 27.14
CA GLN A 111 10.12 -0.57 28.04
C GLN A 111 9.51 -0.51 29.44
N ARG A 112 8.19 -0.34 29.55
CA ARG A 112 7.48 -0.33 30.84
C ARG A 112 7.64 -1.66 31.60
N ARG A 113 7.59 -2.78 30.89
CA ARG A 113 7.77 -4.11 31.49
C ARG A 113 9.18 -4.32 32.01
N LYS A 114 10.19 -3.91 31.24
CA LYS A 114 11.60 -3.98 31.66
C LYS A 114 11.84 -3.14 32.91
N ALA A 115 11.43 -1.87 32.89
CA ALA A 115 11.56 -0.99 34.04
C ALA A 115 10.82 -1.52 35.29
N ALA A 116 9.65 -2.13 35.12
CA ALA A 116 8.92 -2.75 36.22
C ALA A 116 9.60 -4.01 36.76
N ALA A 117 10.27 -4.79 35.91
CA ALA A 117 11.04 -5.97 36.32
C ALA A 117 12.32 -5.56 37.05
N GLU A 118 13.09 -4.62 36.49
CA GLU A 118 14.30 -4.07 37.11
C GLU A 118 14.00 -3.43 38.46
N LYS A 119 12.88 -2.69 38.58
CA LYS A 119 12.45 -2.14 39.86
C LYS A 119 12.18 -3.24 40.89
N ARG A 120 11.46 -4.30 40.51
CA ARG A 120 11.18 -5.43 41.43
C ARG A 120 12.46 -6.12 41.87
N GLU A 121 13.39 -6.36 40.95
CA GLU A 121 14.69 -6.97 41.27
C GLU A 121 15.49 -6.10 42.24
N ASN A 122 15.54 -4.78 42.03
CA ASN A 122 16.19 -3.85 42.95
C ASN A 122 15.52 -3.83 44.34
N ASP A 123 14.18 -3.78 44.38
CA ASP A 123 13.42 -3.81 45.64
C ASP A 123 13.72 -5.11 46.42
N GLU A 124 13.79 -6.26 45.74
CA GLU A 124 14.17 -7.55 46.35
C GLU A 124 15.62 -7.56 46.87
N LEU A 125 16.57 -6.98 46.14
CA LEU A 125 17.97 -6.86 46.57
C LEU A 125 18.11 -5.94 47.79
N ASP A 126 17.38 -4.83 47.83
CA ASP A 126 17.36 -3.89 48.94
C ASP A 126 16.77 -4.53 50.21
N GLU A 127 15.70 -5.32 50.07
CA GLU A 127 15.14 -6.11 51.19
C GLU A 127 16.17 -7.12 51.73
N MET A 128 16.88 -7.85 50.85
CA MET A 128 17.93 -8.77 51.27
C MET A 128 19.11 -8.06 51.96
N ALA A 129 19.51 -6.89 51.46
CA ALA A 129 20.57 -6.09 52.05
C ALA A 129 20.18 -5.59 53.45
N THR A 130 18.93 -5.14 53.61
CA THR A 130 18.37 -4.68 54.88
C THR A 130 18.30 -5.81 55.91
N LEU A 131 17.85 -7.01 55.51
CA LEU A 131 17.83 -8.19 56.38
C LEU A 131 19.23 -8.63 56.82
N ARG A 132 20.22 -8.57 55.93
CA ARG A 132 21.63 -8.88 56.26
C ARG A 132 22.22 -7.84 57.22
N ALA A 133 22.00 -6.55 56.98
CA ALA A 133 22.48 -5.48 57.84
C ALA A 133 21.88 -5.57 59.25
N GLY A 134 20.57 -5.81 59.37
CA GLY A 134 19.89 -5.98 60.65
C GLY A 134 20.38 -7.18 61.47
N ARG A 135 20.77 -8.29 60.80
CA ARG A 135 21.40 -9.44 61.47
C ARG A 135 22.81 -9.15 61.97
N ALA A 136 23.60 -8.39 61.21
CA ALA A 136 24.96 -8.02 61.60
C ALA A 136 24.99 -7.02 62.79
N SER A 137 23.98 -6.15 62.92
CA SER A 137 23.87 -5.21 64.04
C SER A 137 23.42 -5.86 65.36
N LEU A 138 22.81 -7.04 65.33
CA LEU A 138 22.37 -7.80 66.52
C LEU A 138 23.47 -8.69 67.12
N GLN A 139 24.61 -8.85 66.44
CA GLN A 139 25.75 -9.66 66.88
C GLN A 139 26.94 -8.85 67.41
N ARG A 140 26.79 -7.52 67.59
CA ARG A 140 27.73 -6.66 68.30
C ARG A 140 27.13 -6.20 69.62
#